data_AF-A0A2H5VNU6-F1
#
_entry.id   AF-A0A2H5VNU6-F1
#
_cell.length_a   1.000
_cell.length_b   1.000
_cell.length_c   1.000
_cell.angle_alpha   90.00
_cell.angle_beta   90.00
_cell.angle_gamma   90.00
#
_symmetry.space_group_name_H-M   'P 1'
#
loop_
_entity.id
_entity.type
_entity.pdbx_description
1 polymer ?
#
loop_
_entity_poly.entity_id
_entity_poly.type
_entity_poly.pdbx_seq_one_letter_code
_entity_poly.pdbx_strand_id
1 'polypeptide(L)'
;MAVIVVPNALRERLGEEGTEALVALLQAVEQEARQGMGAWMEERFERRLAEWGERFERRLGEVQVELSERFERRLTDVVERFERRLAEVQVELSERFERRLAEVQVELSERFERRLTDVVERFERRLAEAQVELSERFERRLSEEVAKLGDRVAELDHRMTAEIARLEGRINEETAALRVQLAETKATLIRWMFIFWAGQIGALLGILLAFFK
;
A
#
# COMPACT_ATOMS: atom_id res chain seq x y z
N MET A 1 95.76 -57.24 1.17
CA MET A 1 97.07 -57.55 0.53
C MET A 1 96.94 -58.88 -0.16
N ALA A 2 97.02 -58.91 -1.49
CA ALA A 2 97.17 -60.19 -2.19
C ALA A 2 98.61 -60.66 -1.95
N VAL A 3 98.77 -61.90 -1.46
CA VAL A 3 100.11 -62.48 -1.29
C VAL A 3 100.50 -63.07 -2.64
N ILE A 4 101.42 -62.44 -3.36
CA ILE A 4 101.92 -62.92 -4.65
C ILE A 4 102.90 -64.07 -4.38
N VAL A 5 102.44 -65.31 -4.55
CA VAL A 5 103.27 -66.51 -4.41
C VAL A 5 103.85 -66.88 -5.78
N VAL A 6 105.17 -66.75 -5.93
CA VAL A 6 105.86 -67.17 -7.16
C VAL A 6 106.02 -68.70 -7.17
N PRO A 7 105.53 -69.40 -8.21
CA PRO A 7 105.70 -70.86 -8.35
C PRO A 7 107.17 -71.29 -8.31
N ASN A 8 107.46 -72.42 -7.64
CA ASN A 8 108.82 -72.95 -7.44
C ASN A 8 109.62 -73.10 -8.76
N ALA A 9 108.96 -73.47 -9.85
CA ALA A 9 109.57 -73.61 -11.17
C ALA A 9 110.15 -72.29 -11.73
N LEU A 10 109.56 -71.14 -11.38
CA LEU A 10 110.07 -69.82 -11.76
C LEU A 10 111.17 -69.34 -10.80
N ARG A 11 111.06 -69.70 -9.51
CA ARG A 11 112.07 -69.37 -8.49
C ARG A 11 113.43 -70.04 -8.76
N GLU A 12 113.43 -71.32 -9.15
CA GLU A 12 114.66 -72.06 -9.48
C GLU A 12 115.39 -71.52 -10.73
N ARG A 13 114.65 -70.95 -11.69
CA ARG A 13 115.21 -70.49 -12.98
C ARG A 13 115.66 -69.03 -12.96
N LEU A 14 115.06 -68.20 -12.10
CA LEU A 14 115.34 -66.76 -12.01
C LEU A 14 116.30 -66.40 -10.85
N GLY A 15 116.53 -67.33 -9.90
CA GLY A 15 117.28 -67.06 -8.67
C GLY A 15 116.46 -66.25 -7.65
N GLU A 16 116.96 -66.12 -6.42
CA GLU A 16 116.26 -65.37 -5.35
C GLU A 16 116.10 -63.89 -5.73
N GLU A 17 117.16 -63.22 -6.22
CA GLU A 17 117.09 -61.82 -6.68
C GLU A 17 116.12 -61.61 -7.86
N GLY A 18 116.11 -62.50 -8.85
CA GLY A 18 115.18 -62.43 -9.98
C GLY A 18 113.73 -62.70 -9.59
N THR A 19 113.54 -63.53 -8.56
CA THR A 19 112.22 -63.79 -7.95
C THR A 19 111.72 -62.56 -7.20
N GLU A 20 112.57 -61.90 -6.40
CA GLU A 20 112.23 -60.65 -5.71
C GLU A 20 111.92 -59.52 -6.69
N ALA A 21 112.73 -59.37 -7.76
CA ALA A 21 112.48 -58.38 -8.81
C ALA A 21 111.15 -58.64 -9.55
N LEU A 22 110.81 -59.92 -9.82
CA LEU A 22 109.53 -60.29 -10.41
C LEU A 22 108.36 -60.01 -9.46
N VAL A 23 108.51 -60.29 -8.15
CA VAL A 23 107.50 -59.94 -7.14
C VAL A 23 107.32 -58.43 -7.05
N ALA A 24 108.39 -57.65 -7.05
CA ALA A 24 108.34 -56.18 -7.03
C ALA A 24 107.65 -55.63 -8.28
N LEU A 25 107.95 -56.19 -9.46
CA LEU A 25 107.30 -55.81 -10.72
C LEU A 25 105.82 -56.20 -10.73
N LEU A 26 105.47 -57.40 -10.27
CA LEU A 26 104.07 -57.83 -10.16
C LEU A 26 103.30 -57.01 -9.12
N GLN A 27 103.93 -56.62 -8.00
CA GLN A 27 103.34 -55.71 -7.02
C GLN A 27 103.15 -54.31 -7.60
N ALA A 28 104.12 -53.79 -8.36
CA ALA A 28 104.00 -52.49 -9.04
C ALA A 28 102.85 -52.51 -10.06
N VAL A 29 102.75 -53.56 -10.88
CA VAL A 29 101.65 -53.76 -11.84
C VAL A 29 100.31 -53.95 -11.12
N GLU A 30 100.25 -54.70 -10.01
CA GLU A 30 99.02 -54.85 -9.22
C GLU A 30 98.58 -53.51 -8.60
N GLN A 31 99.52 -52.70 -8.11
CA GLN A 31 99.24 -51.38 -7.55
C GLN A 31 98.78 -50.39 -8.62
N GLU A 32 99.46 -50.33 -9.77
CA GLU A 32 99.06 -49.50 -10.90
C GLU A 32 97.71 -49.93 -11.48
N ALA A 33 97.45 -51.23 -11.57
CA ALA A 33 96.14 -51.76 -11.96
C ALA A 33 95.05 -51.41 -10.94
N ARG A 34 95.33 -51.50 -9.62
CA ARG A 34 94.38 -51.06 -8.57
C ARG A 34 94.10 -49.57 -8.64
N GLN A 35 95.13 -48.74 -8.84
CA GLN A 35 95.00 -47.29 -8.93
C GLN A 35 94.25 -46.88 -10.21
N GLY A 36 94.61 -47.44 -11.36
CA GLY A 36 93.91 -47.21 -12.63
C GLY A 36 92.47 -47.69 -12.59
N MET A 37 92.20 -48.83 -11.94
CA MET A 37 90.83 -49.31 -11.74
C MET A 37 90.05 -48.47 -10.73
N GLY A 38 90.71 -47.94 -9.70
CA GLY A 38 90.13 -46.97 -8.77
C GLY A 38 89.71 -45.67 -9.47
N ALA A 39 90.62 -45.08 -10.23
CA ALA A 39 90.37 -43.86 -11.01
C ALA A 39 89.28 -44.07 -12.08
N TRP A 40 89.29 -45.21 -12.78
CA TRP A 40 88.25 -45.55 -13.75
C TRP A 40 86.87 -45.73 -13.09
N MET A 41 86.82 -46.37 -11.93
CA MET A 41 85.57 -46.51 -11.18
C MET A 41 85.08 -45.15 -10.68
N GLU A 42 85.95 -44.31 -10.12
CA GLU A 42 85.61 -42.95 -9.68
C GLU A 42 85.04 -42.13 -10.83
N GLU A 43 85.71 -42.08 -11.98
CA GLU A 43 85.25 -41.33 -13.15
C GLU A 43 83.90 -41.86 -13.67
N ARG A 44 83.67 -43.18 -13.63
CA ARG A 44 82.40 -43.79 -14.02
C ARG A 44 81.29 -43.52 -12.99
N PHE A 45 81.61 -43.49 -11.70
CA PHE A 45 80.68 -43.11 -10.64
C PHE A 45 80.30 -41.64 -10.76
N GLU A 46 81.25 -40.74 -10.96
CA GLU A 46 81.01 -39.31 -11.17
C GLU A 46 80.14 -39.07 -12.41
N ARG A 47 80.48 -39.71 -13.56
CA ARG A 47 79.66 -39.63 -14.78
C ARG A 47 78.23 -40.11 -14.53
N ARG A 48 78.05 -41.26 -13.88
CA ARG A 48 76.71 -41.78 -13.57
C ARG A 48 75.94 -40.89 -12.60
N LEU A 49 76.61 -40.30 -11.62
CA LEU A 49 75.99 -39.38 -10.67
C LEU A 49 75.56 -38.09 -11.36
N ALA A 50 76.39 -37.52 -12.24
CA ALA A 50 76.04 -36.36 -13.04
C ALA A 50 74.84 -36.63 -13.97
N GLU A 51 74.86 -37.74 -14.71
CA GLU A 51 73.75 -38.16 -15.56
C GLU A 51 72.45 -38.42 -14.77
N TRP A 52 72.57 -38.93 -13.54
CA TRP A 52 71.43 -39.15 -12.67
C TRP A 52 70.90 -37.83 -12.12
N GLY A 53 71.78 -36.90 -11.72
CA GLY A 53 71.45 -35.54 -11.31
C GLY A 53 70.68 -34.79 -12.39
N GLU A 54 71.20 -34.75 -13.62
CA GLU A 54 70.51 -34.11 -14.76
C GLU A 54 69.15 -34.76 -15.06
N ARG A 55 69.04 -36.09 -14.95
CA ARG A 55 67.75 -36.78 -15.13
C ARG A 55 66.78 -36.44 -14.01
N PHE A 56 67.25 -36.38 -12.78
CA PHE A 56 66.43 -36.07 -11.63
C PHE A 56 65.92 -34.62 -11.69
N GLU A 57 66.79 -33.66 -12.01
CA GLU A 57 66.43 -32.26 -12.21
C GLU A 57 65.42 -32.09 -13.35
N ARG A 58 65.63 -32.78 -14.49
CA ARG A 58 64.68 -32.75 -15.60
C ARG A 58 63.30 -33.27 -15.20
N ARG A 59 63.25 -34.41 -14.50
CA ARG A 59 61.98 -34.98 -14.01
C ARG A 59 61.31 -34.09 -12.96
N LEU A 60 62.08 -33.46 -12.08
CA LEU A 60 61.53 -32.50 -11.13
C LEU A 60 60.92 -31.28 -11.84
N GLY A 61 61.61 -30.74 -12.85
CA GLY A 61 61.09 -29.65 -13.67
C GLY A 61 59.80 -30.03 -14.40
N GLU A 62 59.76 -31.22 -15.02
CA GLU A 62 58.56 -31.74 -15.70
C GLU A 62 57.38 -31.88 -14.72
N VAL A 63 57.59 -32.50 -13.56
CA VAL A 63 56.55 -32.65 -12.53
C VAL A 63 56.08 -31.29 -12.00
N GLN A 64 57.00 -30.34 -11.81
CA GLN A 64 56.66 -29.00 -11.34
C GLN A 64 55.81 -28.25 -12.37
N VAL A 65 56.14 -28.35 -13.65
CA VAL A 65 55.34 -27.77 -14.74
C VAL A 65 53.96 -28.43 -14.81
N GLU A 66 53.88 -29.77 -14.79
CA GLU A 66 52.61 -30.48 -14.84
C GLU A 66 51.69 -30.13 -13.66
N LEU A 67 52.26 -30.06 -12.44
CA LEU A 67 51.51 -29.67 -11.25
C LEU A 67 51.03 -28.23 -11.32
N SER A 68 51.88 -27.31 -11.79
CA SER A 68 51.52 -25.90 -11.96
C SER A 68 50.37 -25.73 -12.96
N GLU A 69 50.49 -26.35 -14.14
CA GLU A 69 49.43 -26.29 -15.15
C GLU A 69 48.13 -26.95 -14.66
N ARG A 70 48.22 -28.06 -13.92
CA ARG A 70 47.03 -28.70 -13.32
C ARG A 70 46.38 -27.79 -12.28
N PHE A 71 47.18 -27.09 -11.46
CA PHE A 71 46.67 -26.14 -10.48
C PHE A 71 46.00 -24.95 -11.15
N GLU A 72 46.64 -24.35 -12.16
CA GLU A 72 46.08 -23.23 -12.93
C GLU A 72 44.76 -23.61 -13.60
N ARG A 73 44.71 -24.75 -14.30
CA ARG A 73 43.47 -25.25 -14.91
C ARG A 73 42.36 -25.44 -13.86
N ARG A 74 42.68 -26.01 -12.69
CA ARG A 74 41.71 -26.17 -11.60
C ARG A 74 41.25 -24.84 -11.03
N LEU A 75 42.13 -23.86 -10.89
CA LEU A 75 41.77 -22.52 -10.40
C LEU A 75 40.84 -21.82 -11.39
N THR A 76 41.16 -21.85 -12.68
CA THR A 76 40.29 -21.29 -13.74
C THR A 76 38.91 -21.95 -13.72
N ASP A 77 38.84 -23.28 -13.69
CA ASP A 77 37.56 -24.02 -13.62
C ASP A 77 36.74 -23.67 -12.37
N VAL A 78 37.40 -23.41 -11.25
CA VAL A 78 36.72 -23.02 -9.99
C VAL A 78 36.20 -21.60 -10.11
N VAL A 79 37.03 -20.67 -10.60
CA VAL A 79 36.64 -19.26 -10.80
C VAL A 79 35.46 -19.16 -11.75
N GLU A 80 35.53 -19.79 -12.93
CA GLU A 80 34.42 -19.77 -13.89
C GLU A 80 33.13 -20.36 -13.32
N ARG A 81 33.23 -21.42 -12.51
CA ARG A 81 32.05 -22.00 -11.84
C ARG A 81 31.48 -21.06 -10.80
N PHE A 82 32.31 -20.38 -10.03
CA PHE A 82 31.85 -19.39 -9.07
C PHE A 82 31.19 -18.20 -9.78
N GLU A 83 31.80 -17.68 -10.85
CA GLU A 83 31.24 -16.59 -11.65
C GLU A 83 29.89 -16.96 -12.25
N ARG A 84 29.77 -18.16 -12.83
CA ARG A 84 28.49 -18.68 -13.34
C ARG A 84 27.43 -18.76 -12.25
N ARG A 85 27.76 -19.34 -11.10
CA ARG A 85 26.82 -19.45 -9.97
C ARG A 85 26.42 -18.09 -9.41
N LEU A 86 27.34 -17.13 -9.34
CA LEU A 86 27.04 -15.77 -8.91
C LEU A 86 26.10 -15.07 -9.89
N ALA A 87 26.35 -15.20 -11.19
CA ALA A 87 25.48 -14.65 -12.23
C ALA A 87 24.07 -15.28 -12.19
N GLU A 88 23.99 -16.60 -12.06
CA GLU A 88 22.71 -17.33 -11.91
C GLU A 88 21.93 -16.85 -10.68
N VAL A 89 22.59 -16.76 -9.52
CA VAL A 89 21.95 -16.29 -8.27
C VAL A 89 21.50 -14.83 -8.41
N GLN A 90 22.32 -13.98 -9.05
CA GLN A 90 21.96 -12.58 -9.26
C GLN A 90 20.72 -12.44 -10.14
N VAL A 91 20.64 -13.19 -11.24
CA VAL A 91 19.47 -13.22 -12.12
C VAL A 91 18.24 -13.75 -11.38
N GLU A 92 18.36 -14.87 -10.66
CA GLU A 92 17.23 -15.45 -9.92
C GLU A 92 16.69 -14.48 -8.86
N LEU A 93 17.58 -13.82 -8.12
CA LEU A 93 17.19 -12.83 -7.12
C LEU A 93 16.50 -11.64 -7.77
N SER A 94 17.05 -11.08 -8.85
CA SER A 94 16.44 -9.97 -9.57
C SER A 94 15.04 -10.33 -10.08
N GLU A 95 14.88 -11.47 -10.75
CA GLU A 95 13.57 -11.93 -11.23
C GLU A 95 12.58 -12.16 -10.08
N ARG A 96 13.06 -12.70 -8.95
CA ARG A 96 12.21 -12.91 -7.77
C ARG A 96 11.79 -11.58 -7.13
N PHE A 97 12.68 -10.60 -7.08
CA PHE A 97 12.37 -9.25 -6.61
C PHE A 97 11.36 -8.56 -7.52
N GLU A 98 11.56 -8.59 -8.84
CA GLU A 98 10.63 -8.01 -9.81
C GLU A 98 9.25 -8.66 -9.74
N ARG A 99 9.19 -9.99 -9.66
CA ARG A 99 7.92 -10.72 -9.46
C ARG A 99 7.22 -10.29 -8.17
N ARG A 100 7.94 -10.23 -7.05
CA ARG A 100 7.35 -9.78 -5.77
C ARG A 100 6.89 -8.33 -5.81
N LEU A 101 7.63 -7.44 -6.47
CA LEU A 101 7.22 -6.05 -6.64
C LEU A 101 5.94 -5.95 -7.46
N ALA A 102 5.84 -6.70 -8.57
CA ALA A 102 4.64 -6.75 -9.40
C ALA A 102 3.44 -7.32 -8.63
N GLU A 103 3.62 -8.43 -7.90
CA GLU A 103 2.58 -9.03 -7.06
C GLU A 103 2.06 -8.06 -6.00
N VAL A 104 2.97 -7.41 -5.26
CA VAL A 104 2.60 -6.42 -4.23
C VAL A 104 1.90 -5.21 -4.85
N GLN A 105 2.35 -4.74 -6.02
CA GLN A 105 1.72 -3.62 -6.71
C GLN A 105 0.29 -3.96 -7.13
N VAL A 106 0.07 -5.15 -7.70
CA VAL A 106 -1.27 -5.61 -8.09
C VAL A 106 -2.16 -5.77 -6.85
N GLU A 107 -1.67 -6.42 -5.79
CA GLU A 107 -2.46 -6.63 -4.57
C GLU A 107 -2.88 -5.29 -3.93
N LEU A 108 -1.96 -4.33 -3.86
CA LEU A 108 -2.25 -3.00 -3.33
C LEU A 108 -3.28 -2.28 -4.19
N SER A 109 -3.12 -2.26 -5.50
CA SER A 109 -4.09 -1.62 -6.41
C SER A 109 -5.48 -2.22 -6.26
N GLU A 110 -5.61 -3.55 -6.29
CA GLU A 110 -6.90 -4.21 -6.10
C GLU A 110 -7.49 -3.94 -4.71
N ARG A 111 -6.66 -3.88 -3.66
CA ARG A 111 -7.13 -3.56 -2.31
C ARG A 111 -7.62 -2.11 -2.22
N PHE A 112 -6.93 -1.18 -2.87
CA PHE A 112 -7.36 0.23 -2.94
C PHE A 112 -8.66 0.37 -3.73
N GLU A 113 -8.79 -0.27 -4.90
CA GLU A 113 -10.01 -0.27 -5.70
C GLU A 113 -11.21 -0.82 -4.93
N ARG A 114 -11.07 -2.01 -4.32
CA ARG A 114 -12.13 -2.59 -3.49
C ARG A 114 -12.55 -1.64 -2.36
N ARG A 115 -11.58 -1.03 -1.66
CA ARG A 115 -11.88 -0.07 -0.58
C ARG A 115 -12.58 1.18 -1.09
N LEU A 116 -12.20 1.70 -2.26
CA LEU A 116 -12.86 2.86 -2.85
C LEU A 116 -14.30 2.53 -3.23
N THR A 117 -14.54 1.40 -3.89
CA THR A 117 -15.90 0.93 -4.21
C THR A 117 -16.75 0.80 -2.94
N ASP A 118 -16.24 0.12 -1.91
CA ASP A 118 -16.95 -0.03 -0.63
C ASP A 118 -17.25 1.30 0.07
N VAL A 119 -16.36 2.30 -0.07
CA VAL A 119 -16.59 3.64 0.49
C VAL A 119 -17.67 4.38 -0.30
N VAL A 120 -17.60 4.34 -1.64
CA VAL A 120 -18.58 4.97 -2.52
C VAL A 120 -19.96 4.39 -2.28
N GLU A 121 -20.12 3.06 -2.31
CA GLU A 121 -21.41 2.42 -2.06
C GLU A 121 -21.99 2.76 -0.69
N ARG A 122 -21.15 2.85 0.35
CA ARG A 122 -21.60 3.26 1.69
C ARG A 122 -22.04 4.71 1.73
N PHE A 123 -21.35 5.60 1.03
CA PHE A 123 -21.74 7.00 0.92
C PHE A 123 -23.05 7.16 0.16
N GLU A 124 -23.20 6.49 -0.98
CA GLU A 124 -24.42 6.49 -1.77
C GLU A 124 -25.62 6.00 -0.96
N ARG A 125 -25.44 4.89 -0.23
CA ARG A 125 -26.49 4.35 0.65
C ARG A 125 -26.89 5.36 1.73
N ARG A 126 -25.92 5.98 2.41
CA ARG A 126 -26.19 6.99 3.44
C ARG A 126 -26.87 8.23 2.88
N LEU A 127 -26.50 8.67 1.69
CA LEU A 127 -27.13 9.80 1.02
C LEU A 127 -28.58 9.48 0.66
N ALA A 128 -28.84 8.29 0.11
CA ALA A 128 -30.20 7.84 -0.20
C ALA A 128 -31.06 7.75 1.07
N GLU A 129 -30.55 7.15 2.14
CA GLU A 129 -31.23 7.06 3.43
C GLU A 129 -31.55 8.45 4.01
N ALA A 130 -30.57 9.36 3.99
CA ALA A 130 -30.77 10.72 4.48
C ALA A 130 -31.78 11.51 3.65
N GLN A 131 -31.80 11.32 2.33
CA GLN A 131 -32.78 11.96 1.43
C GLN A 131 -34.20 11.48 1.75
N VAL A 132 -34.40 10.17 1.91
CA VAL A 132 -35.70 9.60 2.26
C VAL A 132 -36.16 10.13 3.63
N GLU A 133 -35.28 10.08 4.63
CA GLU A 133 -35.62 10.55 5.98
C GLU A 133 -35.99 12.04 6.00
N LEU A 134 -35.26 12.89 5.27
CA LEU A 134 -35.57 14.31 5.16
C LEU A 134 -36.92 14.52 4.48
N SER A 135 -37.19 13.82 3.37
CA SER A 135 -38.45 13.92 2.64
C SER A 135 -39.63 13.56 3.54
N GLU A 136 -39.55 12.43 4.24
CA GLU A 136 -40.60 12.01 5.17
C GLU A 136 -40.80 13.01 6.31
N ARG A 137 -39.72 13.58 6.86
CA ARG A 137 -39.83 14.60 7.91
C ARG A 137 -40.48 15.88 7.39
N PHE A 138 -40.15 16.30 6.17
CA PHE A 138 -40.76 17.47 5.53
C PHE A 138 -42.25 17.23 5.26
N GLU A 139 -42.62 16.08 4.69
CA GLU A 139 -44.01 15.73 4.42
C GLU A 139 -44.84 15.68 5.70
N ARG A 140 -44.32 15.04 6.77
CA ARG A 140 -45.00 15.02 8.07
C ARG A 140 -45.23 16.43 8.62
N ARG A 141 -44.19 17.27 8.66
CA ARG A 141 -44.32 18.66 9.15
C ARG A 141 -45.29 19.48 8.30
N LEU A 142 -45.25 19.31 6.98
CA LEU A 142 -46.14 20.03 6.07
C LEU A 142 -47.59 19.60 6.30
N SER A 143 -47.85 18.30 6.44
CA SER A 143 -49.19 17.80 6.75
C SER A 143 -49.70 18.31 8.10
N GLU A 144 -48.84 18.34 9.13
CA GLU A 144 -49.19 18.87 10.45
C GLU A 144 -49.53 20.37 10.40
N GLU A 145 -48.75 21.18 9.70
CA GLU A 145 -49.01 22.62 9.59
C GLU A 145 -50.25 22.91 8.72
N VAL A 146 -50.49 22.14 7.66
CA VAL A 146 -51.72 22.24 6.86
C VAL A 146 -52.95 21.92 7.72
N ALA A 147 -52.89 20.87 8.54
CA ALA A 147 -53.99 20.54 9.46
C ALA A 147 -54.25 21.67 10.47
N LYS A 148 -53.21 22.19 11.12
CA LYS A 148 -53.33 23.33 12.07
C LYS A 148 -53.89 24.58 11.41
N LEU A 149 -53.50 24.88 10.17
CA LEU A 149 -54.06 25.99 9.41
C LEU A 149 -55.53 25.76 9.10
N GLY A 150 -55.90 24.53 8.72
CA GLY A 150 -57.30 24.13 8.53
C GLY A 150 -58.14 24.38 9.78
N ASP A 151 -57.66 23.96 10.95
CA ASP A 151 -58.33 24.17 12.24
C ASP A 151 -58.50 25.67 12.55
N ARG A 152 -57.45 26.48 12.34
CA ARG A 152 -57.51 27.93 12.56
C ARG A 152 -58.49 28.63 11.61
N VAL A 153 -58.56 28.20 10.36
CA VAL A 153 -59.52 28.74 9.37
C VAL A 153 -60.94 28.40 9.80
N ALA A 154 -61.20 27.16 10.22
CA ALA A 154 -62.52 26.74 10.72
C ALA A 154 -62.92 27.51 11.99
N GLU A 155 -62.00 27.71 12.93
CA GLU A 155 -62.26 28.51 14.14
C GLU A 155 -62.60 29.97 13.78
N LEU A 156 -61.87 30.56 12.84
CA LEU A 156 -62.10 31.93 12.39
C LEU A 156 -63.44 32.07 11.68
N ASP A 157 -63.81 31.10 10.84
CA ASP A 157 -65.11 31.05 10.16
C ASP A 157 -66.28 30.96 11.15
N HIS A 158 -66.16 30.09 12.17
CA HIS A 158 -67.14 30.01 13.26
C HIS A 158 -67.25 31.33 14.03
N ARG A 159 -66.13 31.98 14.34
CA ARG A 159 -66.11 33.26 15.04
C ARG A 159 -66.77 34.37 14.22
N MET A 160 -66.44 34.47 12.93
CA MET A 160 -67.05 35.43 12.02
C MET A 160 -68.56 35.20 11.88
N THR A 161 -68.99 33.95 11.72
CA THR A 161 -70.42 33.59 11.65
C THR A 161 -71.16 34.01 12.92
N ALA A 162 -70.57 33.76 14.10
CA ALA A 162 -71.15 34.17 15.38
C ALA A 162 -71.22 35.69 15.54
N GLU A 163 -70.18 36.43 15.11
CA GLU A 163 -70.18 37.89 15.12
C GLU A 163 -71.22 38.49 14.18
N ILE A 164 -71.37 37.94 12.97
CA ILE A 164 -72.40 38.35 12.01
C ILE A 164 -73.79 38.17 12.62
N ALA A 165 -74.10 36.99 13.16
CA ALA A 165 -75.39 36.73 13.80
C ALA A 165 -75.66 37.67 14.98
N ARG A 166 -74.63 37.99 15.77
CA ARG A 166 -74.72 38.94 16.88
C ARG A 166 -75.00 40.37 16.38
N LEU A 167 -74.34 40.81 15.31
CA LEU A 167 -74.54 42.12 14.71
C LEU A 167 -75.93 42.24 14.09
N GLU A 168 -76.41 41.22 13.39
CA GLU A 168 -77.77 41.14 12.85
C GLU A 168 -78.81 41.28 13.98
N GLY A 169 -78.61 40.57 15.09
CA GLY A 169 -79.45 40.69 16.28
C GLY A 169 -79.52 42.12 16.81
N ARG A 170 -78.36 42.77 17.01
CA ARG A 170 -78.28 44.17 17.47
C ARG A 170 -78.96 45.14 16.51
N ILE A 171 -78.77 44.98 15.20
CA ILE A 171 -79.42 45.83 14.19
C ILE A 171 -80.95 45.67 14.25
N ASN A 172 -81.44 44.45 14.41
CA ASN A 172 -82.88 44.19 14.55
C ASN A 172 -83.47 44.82 15.82
N GLU A 173 -82.75 44.76 16.95
CA GLU A 173 -83.13 45.42 18.19
C GLU A 173 -83.15 46.95 18.04
N GLU A 174 -82.07 47.55 17.52
CA GLU A 174 -81.96 49.00 17.30
C GLU A 174 -83.03 49.50 16.33
N THR A 175 -83.32 48.77 15.24
CA THR A 175 -84.39 49.13 14.29
C THR A 175 -85.79 49.02 14.90
N ALA A 176 -86.05 48.02 15.75
CA ALA A 176 -87.30 47.90 16.49
C ALA A 176 -87.48 49.06 17.48
N ALA A 177 -86.44 49.39 18.25
CA ALA A 177 -86.44 50.52 19.17
C ALA A 177 -86.68 51.85 18.44
N LEU A 178 -86.02 52.08 17.30
CA LEU A 178 -86.23 53.26 16.46
C LEU A 178 -87.66 53.35 15.94
N ARG A 179 -88.27 52.23 15.51
CA ARG A 179 -89.68 52.21 15.09
C ARG A 179 -90.63 52.63 16.20
N VAL A 180 -90.38 52.17 17.43
CA VAL A 180 -91.17 52.54 18.62
C VAL A 180 -91.02 54.03 18.93
N GLN A 181 -89.78 54.53 19.01
CA GLN A 181 -89.52 55.97 19.25
C GLN A 181 -90.15 56.85 18.17
N LEU A 182 -90.12 56.41 16.91
CA LEU A 182 -90.77 57.12 15.81
C LEU A 182 -92.28 57.13 15.96
N ALA A 183 -92.91 56.02 16.37
CA ALA A 183 -94.35 55.95 16.62
C ALA A 183 -94.76 56.86 17.79
N GLU A 184 -94.00 56.86 18.88
CA GLU A 184 -94.21 57.72 20.04
C GLU A 184 -94.07 59.21 19.68
N THR A 185 -93.04 59.56 18.92
CA THR A 185 -92.83 60.93 18.42
C THR A 185 -93.97 61.36 17.50
N LYS A 186 -94.39 60.49 16.57
CA LYS A 186 -95.54 60.74 15.68
C LYS A 186 -96.84 60.93 16.47
N ALA A 187 -97.12 60.09 17.47
CA ALA A 187 -98.30 60.20 18.31
C ALA A 187 -98.31 61.51 19.12
N THR A 188 -97.15 61.89 19.65
CA THR A 188 -96.96 63.17 20.36
C THR A 188 -97.20 64.35 19.42
N LEU A 189 -96.66 64.30 18.19
CA LEU A 189 -96.89 65.34 17.19
C LEU A 189 -98.37 65.44 16.80
N ILE A 190 -99.06 64.31 16.60
CA ILE A 190 -100.50 64.27 16.31
C ILE A 190 -101.30 64.90 17.46
N ARG A 191 -100.98 64.59 18.72
CA ARG A 191 -101.62 65.19 19.89
C ARG A 191 -101.48 66.71 19.88
N TRP A 192 -100.28 67.22 19.57
CA TRP A 192 -100.06 68.66 19.45
C TRP A 192 -100.79 69.28 18.25
N MET A 193 -100.84 68.59 17.10
CA MET A 193 -101.65 69.03 15.96
C MET A 193 -103.13 69.15 16.34
N PHE A 194 -103.71 68.20 17.07
CA PHE A 194 -105.10 68.28 17.53
C PHE A 194 -105.34 69.45 18.49
N ILE A 195 -104.46 69.67 19.47
CA ILE A 195 -104.55 70.81 20.39
C ILE A 195 -104.48 72.12 19.61
N PHE A 196 -103.54 72.22 18.67
CA PHE A 196 -103.39 73.38 17.81
C PHE A 196 -104.64 73.61 16.95
N TRP A 197 -105.14 72.58 16.25
CA TRP A 197 -106.34 72.65 15.42
C TRP A 197 -107.59 73.01 16.23
N ALA A 198 -107.77 72.43 17.41
CA ALA A 198 -108.87 72.79 18.30
C ALA A 198 -108.82 74.28 18.69
N GLY A 199 -107.61 74.80 18.96
CA GLY A 199 -107.39 76.23 19.18
C GLY A 199 -107.70 77.09 17.96
N GLN A 200 -107.24 76.70 16.76
CA GLN A 200 -107.52 77.42 15.51
C GLN A 200 -109.02 77.43 15.17
N ILE A 201 -109.72 76.29 15.31
CA ILE A 201 -111.17 76.19 15.11
C ILE A 201 -111.91 77.05 16.14
N GLY A 202 -111.50 77.00 17.41
CA GLY A 202 -112.07 77.83 18.48
C GLY A 202 -111.91 79.32 18.20
N ALA A 203 -110.74 79.77 17.74
CA ALA A 203 -110.48 81.16 17.35
C ALA A 203 -111.31 81.57 16.12
N LEU A 204 -111.38 80.74 15.08
CA LEU A 204 -112.21 80.98 13.89
C LEU A 204 -113.70 81.09 14.25
N LEU A 205 -114.23 80.18 15.07
CA LEU A 205 -115.60 80.24 15.57
C LEU A 205 -115.84 81.50 16.40
N GLY A 206 -114.87 81.90 17.23
CA GLY A 206 -114.91 83.16 17.97
C GLY A 206 -114.98 84.38 17.07
N ILE A 207 -114.17 84.41 15.99
CA ILE A 207 -114.20 85.48 14.97
C ILE A 207 -115.54 85.47 14.21
N LEU A 208 -116.02 84.30 13.77
CA LEU A 208 -117.31 84.15 13.07
C LEU A 208 -118.48 84.64 13.94
N LEU A 209 -118.51 84.26 15.22
CA LEU A 209 -119.53 84.73 16.17
C LEU A 209 -119.43 86.23 16.47
N ALA A 210 -118.24 86.82 16.39
CA ALA A 210 -118.04 88.26 16.54
C ALA A 210 -118.44 89.05 15.29
N PHE A 211 -118.29 88.48 14.08
CA PHE A 211 -118.66 89.11 12.79
C PHE A 211 -120.12 88.89 12.37
N PHE A 212 -120.79 87.82 12.84
CA PHE A 212 -122.23 87.56 12.60
C PHE A 212 -123.14 88.16 13.69
N LYS A 213 -122.67 89.20 14.38
CA LYS A 213 -123.42 89.98 15.37
C LYS A 213 -123.60 91.41 14.89
#